data_AF-A0A5U9VV24-F1
#
_entry.id   AF-A0A5U9VV24-F1
#
_cell.length_a   1.000
_cell.length_b   1.000
_cell.length_c   1.000
_cell.angle_alpha   90.00
_cell.angle_beta   90.00
_cell.angle_gamma   90.00
#
_symmetry.space_group_name_H-M   'P 1'
#
loop_
_entity.id
_entity.type
_entity.pdbx_description
1 polymer ?
#
loop_
_entity_poly.entity_id
_entity_poly.type
_entity_poly.pdbx_seq_one_letter_code
_entity_poly.pdbx_strand_id
1 'polypeptide(L)'
;LQVISRPAGLFQDEVVTGVSWRGQLRQIRMVVYRYVNPRQRETYPPVVQLRQTCDRLSAALSQAGVVCRRQNGEQIHAWLLRLFNPAPSWIDRQTLYRTARWRDSRQDTLPVDTDFSESLFFTRPRSDAKKGVWWFDDVLHRAVSVENLTEPPGPGHLTAERVRGERINALMDMMPPGTVACLTLQVQPQNELEEEFARLGKRALGDNVESERTRDQVEAARSWLKEKHKLYRGALTFLLKAPDMKMLDNHHLSLSTTLMNAGLKPLNPEYDLSPLNTYLRALPMCFNPDLDRNRWYTWLTFVQHFAGLAPVYGRSTGTG
;
A
#
# COMPACT_ATOMS: atom_id res chain seq x y z
N LEU A 1 27.62 -1.96 -8.32
CA LEU A 1 26.15 -1.93 -8.07
C LEU A 1 25.43 -0.74 -8.74
N GLN A 2 26.01 0.46 -8.83
CA GLN A 2 25.33 1.62 -9.48
C GLN A 2 25.01 1.41 -10.98
N VAL A 3 25.80 0.60 -11.69
CA VAL A 3 25.57 0.30 -13.12
C VAL A 3 24.34 -0.59 -13.32
N ILE A 4 24.02 -1.46 -12.36
CA ILE A 4 22.91 -2.42 -12.46
C ILE A 4 21.56 -1.87 -11.94
N SER A 5 21.57 -0.75 -11.21
CA SER A 5 20.39 -0.13 -10.63
C SER A 5 19.78 0.99 -11.48
N ARG A 6 20.14 1.06 -12.77
CA ARG A 6 19.61 2.09 -13.69
C ARG A 6 18.12 1.85 -13.94
N PRO A 7 17.25 2.87 -13.86
CA PRO A 7 15.81 2.71 -14.08
C PRO A 7 15.45 2.08 -15.43
N ALA A 8 16.20 2.43 -16.48
CA ALA A 8 16.04 1.93 -17.85
C ALA A 8 16.46 0.46 -18.04
N GLY A 9 17.08 -0.16 -17.04
CA GLY A 9 17.66 -1.49 -17.15
C GLY A 9 19.01 -1.51 -17.87
N LEU A 10 19.62 -2.70 -17.89
CA LEU A 10 20.92 -2.98 -18.50
C LEU A 10 20.81 -3.61 -19.88
N PHE A 11 19.86 -4.52 -20.05
CA PHE A 11 19.53 -5.15 -21.32
C PHE A 11 18.05 -5.56 -21.29
N GLN A 12 17.46 -5.80 -22.46
CA GLN A 12 16.11 -6.32 -22.57
C GLN A 12 16.17 -7.84 -22.61
N ASP A 13 15.59 -8.50 -21.62
CA ASP A 13 15.48 -9.96 -21.62
C ASP A 13 14.20 -10.33 -22.38
N GLU A 14 14.32 -10.61 -23.68
CA GLU A 14 13.18 -10.96 -24.52
C GLU A 14 12.76 -12.43 -24.40
N VAL A 15 13.66 -13.28 -23.91
CA VAL A 15 13.54 -14.75 -23.97
C VAL A 15 12.80 -15.30 -22.75
N VAL A 16 13.07 -14.77 -21.54
CA VAL A 16 12.51 -15.36 -20.31
C VAL A 16 11.44 -14.45 -19.70
N THR A 17 11.77 -13.18 -19.44
CA THR A 17 10.88 -12.27 -18.69
C THR A 17 10.09 -11.32 -19.58
N GLY A 18 10.64 -10.93 -20.74
CA GLY A 18 10.11 -9.90 -21.63
C GLY A 18 10.22 -8.47 -21.09
N VAL A 19 11.06 -8.25 -20.08
CA VAL A 19 11.21 -6.98 -19.37
C VAL A 19 12.66 -6.51 -19.43
N SER A 20 12.90 -5.20 -19.36
CA SER A 20 14.25 -4.66 -19.20
C SER A 20 14.85 -5.15 -17.88
N TRP A 21 15.89 -5.99 -17.97
CA TRP A 21 16.58 -6.54 -16.83
C TRP A 21 17.28 -5.44 -16.06
N ARG A 22 17.05 -5.39 -14.74
CA ARG A 22 17.69 -4.45 -13.82
C ARG A 22 17.83 -5.09 -12.45
N GLY A 23 18.86 -4.70 -11.71
CA GLY A 23 18.99 -5.07 -10.30
C GLY A 23 17.88 -4.39 -9.49
N GLN A 24 16.87 -5.16 -9.07
CA GLN A 24 15.77 -4.67 -8.26
C GLN A 24 15.92 -5.16 -6.81
N LEU A 25 15.74 -4.24 -5.86
CA LEU A 25 15.58 -4.59 -4.45
C LEU A 25 14.13 -4.31 -4.05
N ARG A 26 13.40 -5.37 -3.72
CA ARG A 26 12.05 -5.27 -3.18
C ARG A 26 12.14 -5.17 -1.67
N GLN A 27 11.76 -4.03 -1.11
CA GLN A 27 11.67 -3.84 0.34
C GLN A 27 10.20 -3.86 0.76
N ILE A 28 9.86 -4.82 1.62
CA ILE A 28 8.51 -4.95 2.16
C ILE A 28 8.49 -4.36 3.56
N ARG A 29 7.52 -3.49 3.81
CA ARG A 29 7.29 -2.84 5.11
C ARG A 29 5.87 -3.12 5.52
N MET A 30 5.68 -3.60 6.75
CA MET A 30 4.38 -3.77 7.37
C MET A 30 4.29 -2.78 8.52
N VAL A 31 3.26 -1.94 8.49
CA VAL A 31 3.03 -0.95 9.53
C VAL A 31 1.67 -1.22 10.16
N VAL A 32 1.70 -1.51 11.46
CA VAL A 32 0.51 -1.82 12.25
C VAL A 32 0.27 -0.67 13.21
N TYR A 33 -0.91 -0.09 13.13
CA TYR A 33 -1.35 0.99 13.98
C TYR A 33 -2.82 0.80 14.33
N ARG A 34 -3.25 1.45 15.41
CA ARG A 34 -4.64 1.40 15.89
C ARG A 34 -5.07 2.79 16.28
N TYR A 35 -6.33 3.10 16.00
CA TYR A 35 -6.97 4.29 16.56
C TYR A 35 -7.50 3.95 17.95
N VAL A 36 -7.22 4.82 18.91
CA VAL A 36 -7.70 4.69 20.28
C VAL A 36 -8.91 5.60 20.41
N ASN A 37 -10.06 5.04 20.78
CA ASN A 37 -11.22 5.84 21.08
C ASN A 37 -11.04 6.47 22.47
N PRO A 38 -10.89 7.80 22.60
CA PRO A 38 -10.64 8.43 23.89
C PRO A 38 -11.83 8.29 24.86
N ARG A 39 -13.02 7.94 24.36
CA ARG A 39 -14.23 7.74 25.17
C ARG A 39 -14.32 6.35 25.79
N GLN A 40 -13.53 5.38 25.31
CA GLN A 40 -13.53 4.02 25.83
C GLN A 40 -12.36 3.83 26.78
N ARG A 41 -12.66 3.39 28.00
CA ARG A 41 -11.62 3.07 29.00
C ARG A 41 -11.15 1.63 28.78
N GLU A 42 -9.90 1.47 28.44
CA GLU A 42 -9.29 0.16 28.21
C GLU A 42 -8.48 -0.29 29.42
N THR A 43 -8.42 -1.61 29.64
CA THR A 43 -7.74 -2.23 30.79
C THR A 43 -6.22 -2.06 30.76
N TYR A 44 -5.62 -2.04 29.57
CA TYR A 44 -4.18 -1.91 29.38
C TYR A 44 -3.84 -0.68 28.55
N PRO A 45 -2.64 -0.07 28.73
CA PRO A 45 -2.19 1.01 27.87
C PRO A 45 -2.22 0.61 26.38
N PRO A 46 -2.69 1.48 25.46
CA PRO A 46 -2.81 1.14 24.04
C PRO A 46 -1.51 0.63 23.40
N VAL A 47 -0.36 1.14 23.84
CA VAL A 47 0.96 0.71 23.37
C VAL A 47 1.28 -0.75 23.73
N VAL A 48 0.84 -1.22 24.89
CA VAL A 48 1.07 -2.61 25.34
C VAL A 48 0.23 -3.56 24.50
N GLN A 49 -1.04 -3.22 24.25
CA GLN A 49 -1.94 -4.01 23.43
C GLN A 49 -1.50 -4.07 21.96
N LEU A 50 -1.01 -2.93 21.43
CA LEU A 50 -0.44 -2.87 20.09
C LEU A 50 0.77 -3.80 19.99
N ARG A 51 1.68 -3.76 20.98
CA ARG A 51 2.84 -4.65 21.03
C ARG A 51 2.44 -6.12 21.04
N GLN A 52 1.51 -6.52 21.91
CA GLN A 52 1.00 -7.89 21.96
C GLN A 52 0.37 -8.35 20.63
N THR A 53 -0.33 -7.45 19.95
CA THR A 53 -0.91 -7.73 18.63
C THR A 53 0.17 -7.93 17.58
N CYS A 54 1.19 -7.06 17.55
CA CYS A 54 2.34 -7.21 16.66
C CYS A 54 3.14 -8.49 16.93
N ASP A 55 3.31 -8.89 18.19
CA ASP A 55 4.02 -10.12 18.56
C ASP A 55 3.26 -11.36 18.08
N ARG A 56 1.93 -11.40 18.29
CA ARG A 56 1.06 -12.47 17.75
C ARG A 56 1.08 -12.53 16.23
N LEU A 57 1.00 -11.38 15.56
CA LEU A 57 1.06 -11.30 14.09
C LEU A 57 2.40 -11.80 13.56
N SER A 58 3.51 -11.39 14.19
CA SER A 58 4.85 -11.82 13.81
C SER A 58 5.05 -13.32 14.01
N ALA A 59 4.52 -13.89 15.10
CA ALA A 59 4.54 -15.33 15.35
C ALA A 59 3.73 -16.10 14.29
N ALA A 60 2.53 -15.63 13.95
CA ALA A 60 1.69 -16.26 12.91
C ALA A 60 2.35 -16.20 11.52
N LEU A 61 2.97 -15.06 11.18
CA LEU A 61 3.74 -14.91 9.93
C LEU A 61 4.97 -15.83 9.90
N SER A 62 5.65 -15.98 11.04
CA SER A 62 6.81 -16.87 11.17
C SER A 62 6.41 -18.34 10.97
N GLN A 63 5.24 -18.76 11.47
CA GLN A 63 4.69 -20.10 11.20
C GLN A 63 4.43 -20.35 9.71
N ALA A 64 4.09 -19.30 8.95
CA ALA A 64 3.95 -19.35 7.50
C ALA A 64 5.29 -19.20 6.74
N GLY A 65 6.42 -19.18 7.43
CA GLY A 65 7.75 -19.05 6.83
C GLY A 65 8.18 -17.61 6.51
N VAL A 66 7.41 -16.60 6.92
CA VAL A 66 7.72 -15.19 6.68
C VAL A 66 8.58 -14.64 7.81
N VAL A 67 9.79 -14.19 7.49
CA VAL A 67 10.72 -13.61 8.48
C VAL A 67 10.35 -12.14 8.74
N CYS A 68 9.84 -11.85 9.93
CA CYS A 68 9.55 -10.49 10.38
C CYS A 68 10.74 -9.92 11.16
N ARG A 69 11.13 -8.68 10.86
CA ARG A 69 12.13 -7.92 11.64
C ARG A 69 11.54 -6.60 12.09
N ARG A 70 11.50 -6.39 13.41
CA ARG A 70 11.05 -5.12 13.98
C ARG A 70 12.05 -4.01 13.67
N GLN A 71 11.56 -2.89 13.16
CA GLN A 71 12.40 -1.74 12.86
C GLN A 71 12.46 -0.76 14.04
N ASN A 72 13.59 -0.05 14.14
CA ASN A 72 13.79 1.05 15.08
C ASN A 72 13.49 2.41 14.43
N GLY A 73 13.55 3.49 15.21
CA GLY A 73 13.20 4.84 14.74
C GLY A 73 14.13 5.30 13.62
N GLU A 74 15.44 5.01 13.75
CA GLU A 74 16.43 5.31 12.72
C GLU A 74 16.09 4.68 11.37
N GLN A 75 15.75 3.39 11.35
CA GLN A 75 15.45 2.67 10.11
C GLN A 75 14.15 3.16 9.46
N ILE A 76 13.15 3.51 10.26
CA ILE A 76 11.89 4.08 9.77
C ILE A 76 12.15 5.47 9.18
N HIS A 77 12.91 6.30 9.89
CA HIS A 77 13.31 7.63 9.43
C HIS A 77 14.08 7.55 8.12
N ALA A 78 15.09 6.69 8.04
CA ALA A 78 15.88 6.49 6.85
C ALA A 78 15.02 6.09 5.64
N TRP A 79 13.98 5.30 5.83
CA TRP A 79 13.04 4.94 4.76
C TRP A 79 12.17 6.13 4.33
N LEU A 80 11.51 6.81 5.28
CA LEU A 80 10.61 7.92 4.98
C LEU A 80 11.35 9.15 4.44
N LEU A 81 12.57 9.42 4.93
CA LEU A 81 13.42 10.49 4.43
C LEU A 81 13.69 10.35 2.92
N ARG A 82 13.88 9.11 2.44
CA ARG A 82 14.09 8.82 1.01
C ARG A 82 12.80 8.93 0.20
N LEU A 83 11.65 8.69 0.82
CA LEU A 83 10.34 8.82 0.19
C LEU A 83 9.99 10.28 -0.04
N PHE A 84 10.22 11.14 0.97
CA PHE A 84 9.85 12.56 0.93
C PHE A 84 10.92 13.50 0.37
N ASN A 85 12.18 13.05 0.25
CA ASN A 85 13.27 13.84 -0.35
C ASN A 85 13.95 13.04 -1.47
N PRO A 86 13.23 12.74 -2.57
CA PRO A 86 13.72 11.89 -3.64
C PRO A 86 14.85 12.52 -4.47
N ALA A 87 14.88 13.86 -4.60
CA ALA A 87 15.83 14.60 -5.43
C ALA A 87 16.01 16.05 -4.92
N PRO A 88 16.67 16.24 -3.76
CA PRO A 88 16.92 17.57 -3.22
C PRO A 88 17.82 18.39 -4.17
N SER A 89 17.46 19.66 -4.40
CA SER A 89 18.18 20.55 -5.34
C SER A 89 19.38 21.28 -4.71
N TRP A 90 19.35 21.48 -3.39
CA TRP A 90 20.34 22.28 -2.65
C TRP A 90 21.50 21.46 -2.05
N ILE A 91 21.43 20.12 -2.08
CA ILE A 91 22.45 19.21 -1.57
C ILE A 91 22.45 17.90 -2.33
N ASP A 92 23.60 17.23 -2.42
CA ASP A 92 23.63 15.85 -2.89
C ASP A 92 22.78 14.93 -1.99
N ARG A 93 21.99 14.09 -2.64
CA ARG A 93 21.03 13.18 -1.99
C ARG A 93 21.68 12.22 -0.99
N GLN A 94 22.84 11.64 -1.31
CA GLN A 94 23.51 10.71 -0.40
C GLN A 94 24.06 11.43 0.83
N THR A 95 24.53 12.66 0.64
CA THR A 95 24.99 13.53 1.71
C THR A 95 23.83 13.91 2.64
N LEU A 96 22.66 14.25 2.10
CA LEU A 96 21.45 14.48 2.90
C LEU A 96 21.11 13.24 3.74
N TYR A 97 20.98 12.07 3.10
CA TYR A 97 20.57 10.84 3.78
C TYR A 97 21.53 10.38 4.89
N ARG A 98 22.82 10.73 4.77
CA ARG A 98 23.81 10.45 5.81
C ARG A 98 23.75 11.45 6.95
N THR A 99 23.55 12.74 6.65
CA THR A 99 23.63 13.84 7.63
C THR A 99 22.35 14.01 8.43
N ALA A 100 21.20 13.88 7.77
CA ALA A 100 19.88 13.98 8.38
C ALA A 100 19.43 12.70 9.13
N ARG A 101 20.33 11.73 9.31
CA ARG A 101 20.01 10.42 9.91
C ARG A 101 19.53 10.60 11.36
N TRP A 102 18.29 10.18 11.62
CA TRP A 102 17.76 10.06 12.98
C TRP A 102 18.61 9.12 13.84
N ARG A 103 18.77 9.45 15.12
CA ARG A 103 19.47 8.59 16.09
C ARG A 103 18.56 8.38 17.29
N ASP A 104 18.23 7.12 17.55
CA ASP A 104 17.47 6.74 18.73
C ASP A 104 18.34 6.98 19.98
N SER A 105 18.15 8.13 20.66
CA SER A 105 18.79 8.57 21.92
C SER A 105 20.33 8.62 21.94
N ARG A 106 20.90 9.81 22.15
CA ARG A 106 22.23 9.95 22.78
C ARG A 106 21.98 10.02 24.29
N GLN A 107 22.40 9.01 25.05
CA GLN A 107 22.23 8.98 26.51
C GLN A 107 23.02 10.09 27.24
N ASP A 108 24.01 10.71 26.58
CA ASP A 108 24.99 11.59 27.24
C ASP A 108 24.74 13.10 27.04
N THR A 109 23.65 13.52 26.39
CA THR A 109 23.39 14.95 26.12
C THR A 109 21.90 15.29 26.26
N LEU A 110 21.61 16.46 26.81
CA LEU A 110 20.26 17.07 26.78
C LEU A 110 19.76 17.08 25.32
N PRO A 111 18.62 16.41 25.02
CA PRO A 111 18.15 16.32 23.66
C PRO A 111 17.62 17.68 23.21
N VAL A 112 18.07 18.11 22.03
CA VAL A 112 17.33 19.11 21.25
C VAL A 112 16.26 18.31 20.52
N ASP A 113 15.07 18.21 21.11
CA ASP A 113 13.97 17.42 20.57
C ASP A 113 13.43 18.10 19.29
N THR A 114 13.84 17.57 18.14
CA THR A 114 13.11 17.77 16.89
C THR A 114 12.06 16.67 16.80
N ASP A 115 10.80 17.02 16.53
CA ASP A 115 9.77 16.02 16.31
C ASP A 115 10.17 15.08 15.15
N PHE A 116 9.84 13.79 15.30
CA PHE A 116 10.20 12.78 14.31
C PHE A 116 9.67 13.15 12.93
N SER A 117 8.43 13.65 12.84
CA SER A 117 7.80 13.98 11.57
C SER A 117 8.38 15.26 10.94
N GLU A 118 8.72 16.25 11.77
CA GLU A 118 9.37 17.49 11.31
C GLU A 118 10.76 17.22 10.74
N SER A 119 11.48 16.22 11.25
CA SER A 119 12.81 15.84 10.76
C SER A 119 12.81 15.16 9.37
N LEU A 120 11.64 14.91 8.76
CA LEU A 120 11.52 14.22 7.47
C LEU A 120 11.47 15.18 6.27
N PHE A 121 11.14 16.45 6.46
CA PHE A 121 10.90 17.39 5.36
C PHE A 121 11.96 18.48 5.32
N PHE A 122 12.85 18.43 4.32
CA PHE A 122 13.86 19.47 4.10
C PHE A 122 13.44 20.47 3.03
N THR A 123 12.66 20.00 2.05
CA THR A 123 11.99 20.84 1.07
C THR A 123 10.49 20.80 1.35
N ARG A 124 9.82 21.95 1.27
CA ARG A 124 8.37 22.02 1.48
C ARG A 124 7.65 21.28 0.36
N PRO A 125 6.79 20.28 0.67
CA PRO A 125 6.00 19.63 -0.36
C PRO A 125 4.99 20.60 -0.96
N ARG A 126 4.72 20.47 -2.26
CA ARG A 126 3.70 21.28 -2.96
C ARG A 126 2.63 20.37 -3.53
N SER A 127 1.37 20.79 -3.47
CA SER A 127 0.27 20.07 -4.12
C SER A 127 -0.24 20.85 -5.32
N ASP A 128 -0.55 20.15 -6.41
CA ASP A 128 -1.33 20.68 -7.52
C ASP A 128 -2.66 19.92 -7.59
N ALA A 129 -3.73 20.56 -7.09
CA ALA A 129 -5.05 19.97 -7.04
C ALA A 129 -5.69 19.78 -8.42
N LYS A 130 -5.38 20.64 -9.40
CA LYS A 130 -5.93 20.53 -10.76
C LYS A 130 -5.37 19.31 -11.48
N LYS A 131 -4.10 19.00 -11.24
CA LYS A 131 -3.42 17.83 -11.82
C LYS A 131 -3.46 16.59 -10.92
N GLY A 132 -3.92 16.72 -9.68
CA GLY A 132 -3.99 15.62 -8.71
C GLY A 132 -2.61 15.07 -8.32
N VAL A 133 -1.59 15.91 -8.23
CA VAL A 133 -0.20 15.50 -7.99
C VAL A 133 0.43 16.19 -6.79
N TRP A 134 1.33 15.46 -6.13
CA TRP A 134 2.22 15.98 -5.11
C TRP A 134 3.62 16.20 -5.67
N TRP A 135 4.29 17.25 -5.23
CA TRP A 135 5.68 17.54 -5.49
C TRP A 135 6.47 17.33 -4.22
N PHE A 136 7.41 16.40 -4.26
CA PHE A 136 8.43 16.22 -3.24
C PHE A 136 9.77 16.57 -3.88
N ASP A 137 10.44 17.58 -3.34
CA ASP A 137 11.46 18.35 -4.05
C ASP A 137 10.90 18.88 -5.41
N ASP A 138 11.44 18.38 -6.51
CA ASP A 138 10.98 18.63 -7.89
C ASP A 138 10.54 17.34 -8.61
N VAL A 139 10.18 16.31 -7.85
CA VAL A 139 9.67 15.04 -8.39
C VAL A 139 8.16 14.96 -8.19
N LEU A 140 7.44 14.76 -9.29
CA LEU A 140 6.01 14.56 -9.31
C LEU A 140 5.64 13.19 -8.77
N HIS A 141 4.58 13.14 -7.96
CA HIS A 141 4.01 11.93 -7.39
C HIS A 141 2.51 11.89 -7.64
N ARG A 142 2.01 10.71 -8.01
CA ARG A 142 0.57 10.47 -8.23
C ARG A 142 0.17 9.13 -7.64
N ALA A 143 -0.99 9.09 -6.99
CA ALA A 143 -1.59 7.85 -6.54
C ALA A 143 -2.50 7.26 -7.63
N VAL A 144 -2.46 5.95 -7.79
CA VAL A 144 -3.36 5.17 -8.65
C VAL A 144 -4.02 4.12 -7.78
N SER A 145 -5.28 4.31 -7.45
CA SER A 145 -6.04 3.35 -6.64
C SER A 145 -6.62 2.24 -7.52
N VAL A 146 -6.73 1.04 -6.98
CA VAL A 146 -7.50 -0.06 -7.58
C VAL A 146 -8.93 0.05 -7.10
N GLU A 147 -9.87 0.19 -8.04
CA GLU A 147 -11.31 0.31 -7.78
C GLU A 147 -11.90 -1.04 -7.36
N ASN A 148 -11.61 -2.09 -8.12
CA ASN A 148 -12.08 -3.44 -7.82
C ASN A 148 -11.15 -4.51 -8.42
N LEU A 149 -11.41 -5.75 -8.00
CA LEU A 149 -10.83 -6.96 -8.59
C LEU A 149 -11.83 -7.51 -9.61
N THR A 150 -11.39 -7.74 -10.84
CA THR A 150 -12.21 -8.44 -11.84
C THR A 150 -12.04 -9.96 -11.74
N GLU A 151 -10.92 -10.41 -11.18
CA GLU A 151 -10.61 -11.82 -10.95
C GLU A 151 -10.07 -12.06 -9.53
N PRO A 152 -10.33 -13.23 -8.91
CA PRO A 152 -9.76 -13.57 -7.61
C PRO A 152 -8.21 -13.67 -7.67
N PRO A 153 -7.47 -12.87 -6.89
CA PRO A 153 -6.02 -12.91 -6.89
C PRO A 153 -5.52 -14.17 -6.19
N GLY A 154 -4.77 -15.00 -6.92
CA GLY A 154 -4.06 -16.16 -6.35
C GLY A 154 -2.85 -15.76 -5.50
N PRO A 155 -2.20 -16.73 -4.82
CA PRO A 155 -1.00 -16.49 -4.02
C PRO A 155 0.12 -15.81 -4.81
N GLY A 156 0.69 -14.75 -4.24
CA GLY A 156 1.80 -14.00 -4.84
C GLY A 156 1.44 -13.23 -6.10
N HIS A 157 0.18 -12.81 -6.24
CA HIS A 157 -0.34 -12.14 -7.41
C HIS A 157 0.49 -10.93 -7.88
N LEU A 158 1.03 -10.15 -6.93
CA LEU A 158 1.87 -8.98 -7.21
C LEU A 158 3.36 -9.33 -7.38
N THR A 159 3.87 -10.27 -6.58
CA THR A 159 5.30 -10.39 -6.27
C THR A 159 5.94 -11.71 -6.67
N ALA A 160 5.15 -12.78 -6.84
CA ALA A 160 5.62 -14.06 -7.32
C ALA A 160 5.74 -14.06 -8.85
N GLU A 161 6.71 -14.82 -9.34
CA GLU A 161 6.85 -15.11 -10.77
C GLU A 161 5.69 -16.02 -11.20
N ARG A 162 4.96 -15.60 -12.24
CA ARG A 162 3.88 -16.40 -12.83
C ARG A 162 4.08 -16.47 -14.34
N VAL A 163 3.66 -17.59 -14.91
CA VAL A 163 3.61 -17.77 -16.36
C VAL A 163 2.53 -16.81 -16.91
N ARG A 164 2.92 -15.94 -17.83
CA ARG A 164 2.05 -15.01 -18.55
C ARG A 164 2.37 -15.11 -20.04
N GLY A 165 1.59 -15.93 -20.75
CA GLY A 165 1.92 -16.33 -22.12
C GLY A 165 3.16 -17.22 -22.15
N GLU A 166 4.15 -16.87 -22.96
CA GLU A 166 5.44 -17.59 -23.06
C GLU A 166 6.49 -17.12 -22.03
N ARG A 167 6.15 -16.11 -21.22
CA ARG A 167 7.10 -15.44 -20.32
C ARG A 167 6.80 -15.75 -18.87
N ILE A 168 7.83 -15.68 -18.03
CA ILE A 168 7.73 -15.81 -16.58
C ILE A 168 8.19 -14.50 -15.97
N ASN A 169 7.28 -13.77 -15.32
CA ASN A 169 7.62 -12.52 -14.64
C ASN A 169 6.72 -12.28 -13.42
N ALA A 170 7.20 -11.45 -12.49
CA ALA A 170 6.38 -10.89 -11.41
C ALA A 170 5.71 -9.59 -11.89
N LEU A 171 4.48 -9.36 -11.45
CA LEU A 171 3.71 -8.17 -11.85
C LEU A 171 4.43 -6.87 -11.47
N MET A 172 5.02 -6.82 -10.27
CA MET A 172 5.81 -5.69 -9.78
C MET A 172 7.04 -5.38 -10.65
N ASP A 173 7.61 -6.37 -11.33
CA ASP A 173 8.82 -6.17 -12.13
C ASP A 173 8.51 -5.44 -13.45
N MET A 174 7.28 -5.60 -13.94
CA MET A 174 6.74 -4.89 -15.10
C MET A 174 6.29 -3.45 -14.80
N MET A 175 6.26 -3.05 -13.53
CA MET A 175 5.81 -1.72 -13.16
C MET A 175 6.87 -0.64 -13.43
N PRO A 176 6.45 0.63 -13.64
CA PRO A 176 7.36 1.74 -13.76
C PRO A 176 8.36 1.82 -12.60
N PRO A 177 9.62 2.22 -12.84
CA PRO A 177 10.63 2.31 -11.80
C PRO A 177 10.21 3.25 -10.67
N GLY A 178 10.42 2.81 -9.43
CA GLY A 178 10.11 3.61 -8.25
C GLY A 178 8.65 3.60 -7.83
N THR A 179 7.81 2.74 -8.44
CA THR A 179 6.44 2.46 -7.99
C THR A 179 6.44 1.86 -6.59
N VAL A 180 5.57 2.35 -5.72
CA VAL A 180 5.34 1.78 -4.38
C VAL A 180 3.92 1.24 -4.30
N ALA A 181 3.77 -0.06 -4.08
CA ALA A 181 2.48 -0.69 -3.85
C ALA A 181 2.12 -0.60 -2.36
N CYS A 182 0.94 -0.05 -2.07
CA CYS A 182 0.42 0.16 -0.72
C CYS A 182 -0.87 -0.65 -0.56
N LEU A 183 -0.85 -1.66 0.32
CA LEU A 183 -2.01 -2.45 0.68
C LEU A 183 -2.46 -2.05 2.09
N THR A 184 -3.59 -1.34 2.18
CA THR A 184 -4.20 -0.93 3.44
C THR A 184 -5.27 -1.94 3.83
N LEU A 185 -5.20 -2.48 5.05
CA LEU A 185 -6.16 -3.45 5.58
C LEU A 185 -6.78 -2.91 6.87
N GLN A 186 -8.11 -2.84 6.91
CA GLN A 186 -8.87 -2.57 8.11
C GLN A 186 -9.37 -3.91 8.68
N VAL A 187 -8.67 -4.38 9.71
CA VAL A 187 -9.06 -5.58 10.45
C VAL A 187 -10.15 -5.19 11.44
N GLN A 188 -11.37 -5.68 11.21
CA GLN A 188 -12.54 -5.41 12.04
C GLN A 188 -13.18 -6.71 12.56
N PRO A 189 -13.83 -6.67 13.73
CA PRO A 189 -14.64 -7.79 14.23
C PRO A 189 -15.70 -8.22 13.22
N GLN A 190 -15.88 -9.53 13.03
CA GLN A 190 -16.78 -10.04 11.99
C GLN A 190 -18.26 -9.91 12.38
N ASN A 191 -18.58 -9.94 13.68
CA ASN A 191 -19.92 -9.70 14.20
C ASN A 191 -20.44 -8.30 13.83
N GLU A 192 -19.59 -7.26 13.91
CA GLU A 192 -19.97 -5.91 13.51
C GLU A 192 -20.32 -5.83 12.02
N LEU A 193 -19.57 -6.55 11.18
CA LEU A 193 -19.85 -6.64 9.75
C LEU A 193 -21.15 -7.40 9.46
N GLU A 194 -21.41 -8.50 10.18
CA GLU A 194 -22.67 -9.25 10.06
C GLU A 194 -23.89 -8.42 10.44
N GLU A 195 -23.81 -7.65 11.53
CA GLU A 195 -24.87 -6.74 11.95
C GLU A 195 -25.12 -5.63 10.92
N GLU A 196 -24.05 -5.12 10.30
CA GLU A 196 -24.14 -4.14 9.24
C GLU A 196 -24.87 -4.71 8.01
N PHE A 197 -24.51 -5.92 7.58
CA PHE A 197 -25.20 -6.60 6.48
C PHE A 197 -26.66 -6.87 6.80
N ALA A 198 -26.97 -7.30 8.03
CA ALA A 198 -28.36 -7.49 8.45
C ALA A 198 -29.17 -6.18 8.40
N ARG A 199 -28.55 -5.06 8.77
CA ARG A 199 -29.18 -3.73 8.69
C ARG A 199 -29.37 -3.28 7.24
N LEU A 200 -28.39 -3.56 6.37
CA LEU A 200 -28.45 -3.22 4.95
C LEU A 200 -29.55 -4.00 4.24
N GLY A 201 -29.65 -5.32 4.50
CA GLY A 201 -30.76 -6.14 3.99
C GLY A 201 -32.14 -5.66 4.47
N LYS A 202 -32.25 -5.26 5.75
CA LYS A 202 -33.49 -4.68 6.30
C LYS A 202 -33.87 -3.32 5.72
N ARG A 203 -32.94 -2.56 5.13
CA ARG A 203 -33.22 -1.24 4.52
C ARG A 203 -33.62 -1.37 3.05
N ALA A 204 -33.30 -2.49 2.40
CA ALA A 204 -33.69 -2.80 1.02
C ALA A 204 -35.15 -3.28 0.95
N LEU A 205 -36.10 -2.46 1.44
CA LEU A 205 -37.54 -2.79 1.58
C LEU A 205 -38.37 -2.49 0.32
N GLY A 206 -37.77 -2.01 -0.76
CA GLY A 206 -38.50 -1.77 -2.01
C GLY A 206 -38.69 -3.06 -2.83
N ASP A 207 -39.80 -3.16 -3.56
CA ASP A 207 -40.02 -4.19 -4.59
C ASP A 207 -39.37 -3.83 -5.94
N ASN A 208 -38.35 -2.97 -5.91
CA ASN A 208 -37.56 -2.68 -7.10
C ASN A 208 -36.41 -3.70 -7.22
N VAL A 209 -36.01 -3.95 -8.47
CA VAL A 209 -34.97 -4.91 -8.83
C VAL A 209 -33.65 -4.65 -8.08
N GLU A 210 -33.33 -3.38 -7.79
CA GLU A 210 -32.12 -3.02 -7.04
C GLU A 210 -32.17 -3.47 -5.57
N SER A 211 -33.32 -3.35 -4.91
CA SER A 211 -33.51 -3.81 -3.54
C SER A 211 -33.47 -5.34 -3.45
N GLU A 212 -34.08 -6.03 -4.42
CA GLU A 212 -34.00 -7.51 -4.51
C GLU A 212 -32.55 -7.96 -4.66
N ARG A 213 -31.82 -7.41 -5.65
CA ARG A 213 -30.41 -7.72 -5.86
C ARG A 213 -29.55 -7.45 -4.62
N THR A 214 -29.84 -6.37 -3.90
CA THR A 214 -29.15 -6.04 -2.66
C THR A 214 -29.40 -7.10 -1.58
N ARG A 215 -30.64 -7.59 -1.46
CA ARG A 215 -30.99 -8.68 -0.52
C ARG A 215 -30.27 -9.97 -0.88
N ASP A 216 -30.27 -10.36 -2.17
CA ASP A 216 -29.57 -11.56 -2.64
C ASP A 216 -28.06 -11.50 -2.37
N GLN A 217 -27.43 -10.33 -2.60
CA GLN A 217 -26.02 -10.13 -2.31
C GLN A 217 -25.70 -10.22 -0.82
N VAL A 218 -26.57 -9.66 0.03
CA VAL A 218 -26.43 -9.76 1.49
C VAL A 218 -26.56 -11.22 1.94
N GLU A 219 -27.52 -11.97 1.39
CA GLU A 219 -27.70 -13.38 1.73
C GLU A 219 -26.51 -14.23 1.29
N ALA A 220 -26.02 -14.04 0.07
CA ALA A 220 -24.82 -14.70 -0.43
C ALA A 220 -23.60 -14.39 0.45
N ALA A 221 -23.37 -13.12 0.80
CA ALA A 221 -22.29 -12.72 1.69
C ALA A 221 -22.40 -13.41 3.07
N ARG A 222 -23.61 -13.49 3.63
CA ARG A 222 -23.85 -14.19 4.90
C ARG A 222 -23.61 -15.70 4.80
N SER A 223 -23.88 -16.32 3.65
CA SER A 223 -23.55 -17.74 3.43
C SER A 223 -22.04 -17.98 3.53
N TRP A 224 -21.24 -17.15 2.87
CA TRP A 224 -19.78 -17.25 2.95
C TRP A 224 -19.23 -17.02 4.36
N LEU A 225 -19.82 -16.09 5.11
CA LEU A 225 -19.45 -15.86 6.51
C LEU A 225 -19.75 -17.08 7.40
N LYS A 226 -20.87 -17.79 7.17
CA LYS A 226 -21.19 -19.05 7.85
C LYS A 226 -20.15 -20.14 7.57
N GLU A 227 -19.59 -20.16 6.36
CA GLU A 227 -18.51 -21.06 5.94
C GLU A 227 -17.13 -20.64 6.49
N LYS A 228 -17.08 -19.71 7.45
CA LYS A 228 -15.86 -19.20 8.10
C LYS A 228 -14.94 -18.40 7.18
N HIS A 229 -15.39 -18.00 5.99
CA HIS A 229 -14.69 -16.97 5.24
C HIS A 229 -14.79 -15.64 5.98
N LYS A 230 -13.70 -14.87 5.96
CA LYS A 230 -13.66 -13.54 6.60
C LYS A 230 -13.61 -12.46 5.55
N LEU A 231 -14.31 -11.37 5.81
CA LEU A 231 -14.34 -10.18 4.97
C LEU A 231 -13.70 -9.02 5.73
N TYR A 232 -12.73 -8.36 5.09
CA TYR A 232 -12.13 -7.12 5.59
C TYR A 232 -12.34 -6.00 4.59
N ARG A 233 -12.28 -4.77 5.10
CA ARG A 233 -12.16 -3.59 4.25
C ARG A 233 -10.69 -3.34 3.96
N GLY A 234 -10.40 -2.86 2.78
CA GLY A 234 -9.05 -2.48 2.41
C GLY A 234 -9.00 -1.67 1.14
N ALA A 235 -7.78 -1.26 0.79
CA ALA A 235 -7.49 -0.52 -0.42
C ALA A 235 -6.13 -0.96 -0.95
N LEU A 236 -6.00 -1.03 -2.27
CA LEU A 236 -4.73 -1.24 -2.95
C LEU A 236 -4.44 0.02 -3.77
N THR A 237 -3.35 0.70 -3.46
CA THR A 237 -2.95 1.94 -4.13
C THR A 237 -1.50 1.86 -4.55
N PHE A 238 -1.20 2.29 -5.77
CA PHE A 238 0.14 2.38 -6.31
C PHE A 238 0.58 3.85 -6.34
N LEU A 239 1.73 4.16 -5.74
CA LEU A 239 2.31 5.48 -5.77
C LEU A 239 3.35 5.52 -6.88
N LEU A 240 3.07 6.33 -7.91
CA LEU A 240 3.97 6.61 -9.01
C LEU A 240 4.80 7.85 -8.72
N LYS A 241 5.99 7.90 -9.33
CA LYS A 241 6.79 9.12 -9.37
C LYS A 241 7.47 9.29 -10.73
N ALA A 242 7.70 10.55 -11.10
CA ALA A 242 8.35 10.93 -12.35
C ALA A 242 8.95 12.35 -12.26
N PRO A 243 9.96 12.68 -13.08
CA PRO A 243 10.54 14.02 -13.12
C PRO A 243 9.63 15.05 -13.78
N ASP A 244 8.77 14.64 -14.71
CA ASP A 244 7.87 15.52 -15.45
C ASP A 244 6.51 14.87 -15.69
N MET A 245 5.53 15.69 -16.08
CA MET A 245 4.14 15.26 -16.25
C MET A 245 3.99 14.25 -17.40
N LYS A 246 4.74 14.41 -18.50
CA LYS A 246 4.65 13.52 -19.65
C LYS A 246 5.12 12.12 -19.28
N MET A 247 6.23 12.00 -18.56
CA MET A 247 6.71 10.72 -18.05
C MET A 247 5.76 10.14 -17.00
N LEU A 248 5.15 10.99 -16.15
CA LEU A 248 4.16 10.53 -15.18
C LEU A 248 2.92 9.92 -15.85
N ASP A 249 2.41 10.56 -16.91
CA ASP A 249 1.24 10.07 -17.65
C ASP A 249 1.58 8.76 -18.39
N ASN A 250 2.78 8.64 -18.95
CA ASN A 250 3.27 7.38 -19.52
C ASN A 250 3.38 6.26 -18.46
N HIS A 251 3.91 6.57 -17.27
CA HIS A 251 3.97 5.63 -16.15
C HIS A 251 2.58 5.20 -15.70
N HIS A 252 1.63 6.14 -15.64
CA HIS A 252 0.24 5.84 -15.31
C HIS A 252 -0.37 4.89 -16.35
N LEU A 253 -0.26 5.21 -17.64
CA LEU A 253 -0.81 4.37 -18.70
C LEU A 253 -0.21 2.96 -18.69
N SER A 254 1.12 2.86 -18.56
CA SER A 254 1.82 1.59 -18.45
C SER A 254 1.34 0.78 -17.24
N LEU A 255 1.25 1.41 -16.06
CA LEU A 255 0.76 0.76 -14.85
C LEU A 255 -0.69 0.28 -15.04
N SER A 256 -1.58 1.13 -15.56
CA SER A 256 -2.99 0.81 -15.73
C SER A 256 -3.20 -0.39 -16.65
N THR A 257 -2.45 -0.47 -17.75
CA THR A 257 -2.46 -1.65 -18.65
C THR A 257 -1.97 -2.91 -17.92
N THR A 258 -0.87 -2.81 -17.17
CA THR A 258 -0.33 -3.94 -16.40
C THR A 258 -1.31 -4.44 -15.34
N LEU A 259 -2.00 -3.53 -14.65
CA LEU A 259 -3.01 -3.86 -13.64
C LEU A 259 -4.24 -4.51 -14.26
N MET A 260 -4.79 -3.94 -15.34
CA MET A 260 -5.95 -4.51 -16.03
C MET A 260 -5.69 -5.94 -16.51
N ASN A 261 -4.51 -6.19 -17.09
CA ASN A 261 -4.09 -7.54 -17.52
C ASN A 261 -3.84 -8.52 -16.36
N ALA A 262 -3.84 -8.04 -15.12
CA ALA A 262 -3.75 -8.86 -13.92
C ALA A 262 -5.10 -8.99 -13.20
N GLY A 263 -6.19 -8.46 -13.76
CA GLY A 263 -7.50 -8.47 -13.10
C GLY A 263 -7.63 -7.47 -11.95
N LEU A 264 -6.75 -6.46 -11.92
CA LEU A 264 -6.79 -5.34 -10.99
C LEU A 264 -7.28 -4.11 -11.77
N LYS A 265 -8.51 -3.67 -11.56
CA LYS A 265 -9.05 -2.52 -12.29
C LYS A 265 -8.58 -1.22 -11.61
N PRO A 266 -7.71 -0.41 -12.24
CA PRO A 266 -7.39 0.91 -11.72
C PRO A 266 -8.62 1.81 -11.80
N LEU A 267 -8.77 2.70 -10.82
CA LEU A 267 -9.77 3.77 -10.85
C LEU A 267 -9.48 4.70 -12.03
N ASN A 268 -10.50 4.99 -12.82
CA ASN A 268 -10.37 5.99 -13.89
C ASN A 268 -10.04 7.35 -13.26
N PRO A 269 -8.97 8.04 -13.69
CA PRO A 269 -8.61 9.36 -13.17
C PRO A 269 -9.75 10.39 -13.20
N GLU A 270 -10.64 10.32 -14.18
CA GLU A 270 -11.80 11.22 -14.29
C GLU A 270 -12.82 11.03 -13.16
N TYR A 271 -12.82 9.85 -12.52
CA TYR A 271 -13.70 9.50 -11.41
C TYR A 271 -13.00 9.60 -10.05
N ASP A 272 -11.70 9.92 -10.02
CA ASP A 272 -11.00 10.17 -8.76
C ASP A 272 -11.36 11.55 -8.21
N LEU A 273 -12.29 11.56 -7.26
CA LEU A 273 -12.76 12.76 -6.59
C LEU A 273 -11.68 13.44 -5.76
N SER A 274 -10.64 12.72 -5.33
CA SER A 274 -9.66 13.26 -4.38
C SER A 274 -8.28 12.60 -4.47
N PRO A 275 -7.59 12.72 -5.62
CA PRO A 275 -6.31 12.05 -5.86
C PRO A 275 -5.21 12.44 -4.85
N LEU A 276 -5.21 13.70 -4.41
CA LEU A 276 -4.28 14.17 -3.38
C LEU A 276 -4.50 13.46 -2.03
N ASN A 277 -5.77 13.26 -1.63
CA ASN A 277 -6.10 12.55 -0.41
C ASN A 277 -5.87 11.04 -0.56
N THR A 278 -6.09 10.47 -1.75
CA THR A 278 -5.73 9.08 -2.07
C THR A 278 -4.24 8.83 -1.81
N TYR A 279 -3.37 9.76 -2.22
CA TYR A 279 -1.94 9.70 -1.91
C TYR A 279 -1.68 9.71 -0.40
N LEU A 280 -2.27 10.66 0.33
CA LEU A 280 -2.07 10.78 1.78
C LEU A 280 -2.57 9.54 2.52
N ARG A 281 -3.74 8.99 2.16
CA ARG A 281 -4.30 7.79 2.80
C ARG A 281 -3.47 6.54 2.54
N ALA A 282 -2.77 6.47 1.41
CA ALA A 282 -1.87 5.37 1.10
C ALA A 282 -0.54 5.44 1.87
N LEU A 283 -0.19 6.61 2.46
CA LEU A 283 1.02 6.73 3.27
C LEU A 283 0.91 5.90 4.57
N PRO A 284 2.05 5.43 5.09
CA PRO A 284 2.07 4.62 6.31
C PRO A 284 1.45 5.37 7.49
N MET A 285 0.50 4.72 8.19
CA MET A 285 -0.23 5.28 9.35
C MET A 285 -1.14 6.48 9.07
N CYS A 286 -1.38 6.82 7.80
CA CYS A 286 -2.17 8.01 7.45
C CYS A 286 -3.64 7.72 7.12
N PHE A 287 -4.04 6.45 6.93
CA PHE A 287 -5.45 6.11 6.72
C PHE A 287 -6.22 6.07 8.04
N ASN A 288 -7.21 6.94 8.19
CA ASN A 288 -8.14 6.94 9.31
C ASN A 288 -9.55 6.47 8.88
N PRO A 289 -10.05 5.32 9.38
CA PRO A 289 -11.37 4.81 9.01
C PRO A 289 -12.51 5.74 9.42
N ASP A 290 -12.36 6.52 10.50
CA ASP A 290 -13.40 7.45 10.96
C ASP A 290 -13.60 8.65 10.03
N LEU A 291 -12.59 8.95 9.20
CA LEU A 291 -12.65 9.98 8.16
C LEU A 291 -13.22 9.46 6.83
N ASP A 292 -13.26 8.15 6.62
CA ASP A 292 -13.83 7.50 5.44
C ASP A 292 -15.30 7.08 5.68
N ARG A 293 -16.12 8.02 6.17
CA ARG A 293 -17.52 7.76 6.58
C ARG A 293 -18.37 7.14 5.47
N ASN A 294 -18.13 7.55 4.23
CA ASN A 294 -18.85 7.07 3.05
C ASN A 294 -18.17 5.87 2.37
N ARG A 295 -17.01 5.42 2.88
CA ARG A 295 -16.24 4.27 2.36
C ARG A 295 -15.88 4.41 0.89
N TRP A 296 -15.47 5.60 0.50
CA TRP A 296 -15.04 5.87 -0.87
C TRP A 296 -13.64 5.35 -1.15
N TYR A 297 -12.83 5.18 -0.10
CA TYR A 297 -11.45 4.73 -0.26
C TYR A 297 -11.30 3.22 -0.08
N THR A 298 -12.11 2.61 0.78
CA THR A 298 -12.00 1.18 1.10
C THR A 298 -13.14 0.34 0.52
N TRP A 299 -12.76 -0.76 -0.13
CA TRP A 299 -13.69 -1.76 -0.63
C TRP A 299 -13.61 -3.02 0.23
N LEU A 300 -14.70 -3.81 0.22
CA LEU A 300 -14.81 -5.03 1.00
C LEU A 300 -14.36 -6.23 0.15
N THR A 301 -13.49 -7.07 0.67
CA THR A 301 -13.14 -8.33 0.02
C THR A 301 -12.71 -9.39 1.02
N PHE A 302 -12.60 -10.63 0.53
CA PHE A 302 -12.22 -11.77 1.34
C PHE A 302 -10.76 -11.67 1.76
N VAL A 303 -10.48 -12.09 3.00
CA VAL A 303 -9.12 -12.12 3.55
C VAL A 303 -8.17 -12.96 2.68
N GLN A 304 -8.67 -14.01 2.02
CA GLN A 304 -7.90 -14.82 1.09
C GLN A 304 -7.40 -14.03 -0.13
N HIS A 305 -8.19 -13.07 -0.63
CA HIS A 305 -7.78 -12.23 -1.76
C HIS A 305 -6.71 -11.23 -1.31
N PHE A 306 -6.85 -10.67 -0.11
CA PHE A 306 -5.79 -9.85 0.47
C PHE A 306 -4.51 -10.65 0.70
N ALA A 307 -4.60 -11.91 1.12
CA ALA A 307 -3.44 -12.78 1.23
C ALA A 307 -2.78 -13.02 -0.14
N GLY A 308 -3.57 -13.24 -1.20
CA GLY A 308 -3.06 -13.37 -2.57
C GLY A 308 -2.30 -12.13 -3.08
N LEU A 309 -2.78 -10.93 -2.70
CA LEU A 309 -2.15 -9.65 -3.02
C LEU A 309 -0.98 -9.29 -2.10
N ALA A 310 -0.89 -9.89 -0.92
CA ALA A 310 0.13 -9.54 0.06
C ALA A 310 1.53 -9.78 -0.54
N PRO A 311 2.46 -8.81 -0.40
CA PRO A 311 3.78 -8.89 -0.99
C PRO A 311 4.72 -9.78 -0.15
N VAL A 312 4.27 -10.97 0.26
CA VAL A 312 5.03 -11.91 1.11
C VAL A 312 5.48 -13.16 0.36
N TYR A 313 4.98 -13.36 -0.86
CA TYR A 313 5.35 -14.47 -1.74
C TYR A 313 6.39 -14.03 -2.78
N GLY A 314 7.19 -14.96 -3.27
CA GLY A 314 8.18 -14.72 -4.34
C GLY A 314 9.62 -14.98 -3.90
N ARG A 315 10.56 -14.72 -4.82
CA ARG A 315 11.99 -15.03 -4.62
C ARG A 315 12.64 -14.05 -3.64
N SER A 316 13.48 -14.59 -2.75
CA SER A 316 14.26 -13.83 -1.76
C SER A 316 15.48 -13.15 -2.38
N THR A 317 16.24 -13.84 -3.23
CA THR A 317 17.40 -13.31 -3.98
C THR A 317 17.65 -14.20 -5.20
N GLY A 318 17.90 -13.61 -6.37
CA GLY A 318 18.19 -14.34 -7.61
C GLY A 318 18.75 -13.39 -8.67
N THR A 319 19.44 -13.94 -9.66
CA THR A 319 20.07 -13.19 -10.77
C THR A 319 19.18 -13.05 -12.00
N GLY A 320 17.91 -13.49 -11.91
CA GLY A 320 17.21 -14.08 -13.05
C GLY A 320 17.36 -15.58 -12.95
#